data_AF-A0A5C1XDU3-F1
#
_entry.id   AF-A0A5C1XDU3-F1
#
_cell.length_a   1.000
_cell.length_b   1.000
_cell.length_c   1.000
_cell.angle_alpha   90.00
_cell.angle_beta   90.00
_cell.angle_gamma   90.00
#
_symmetry.space_group_name_H-M   'P 1'
#
loop_
_entity.id
_entity.type
_entity.pdbx_description
1 polymer ?
#
loop_
_entity_poly.entity_id
_entity_poly.type
_entity_poly.pdbx_seq_one_letter_code
_entity_poly.pdbx_strand_id
1 'polypeptide(L)'
;MKGAAEILKKFEQKTQLSETSQALLWKWMVETTTGPERLKGLLPAGTVVAHKTGTSGIKAGKTAATNDLGIILLPDGRPLLVAVFVKDSAE
;
A
#
# COMPACT_ATOMS: atom_id res chain seq x y z
N MET A 1 4.45 12.55 5.96
CA MET A 1 4.35 11.73 4.73
C MET A 1 5.69 11.14 4.28
N LYS A 2 6.84 11.84 4.40
CA LYS A 2 8.18 11.35 4.01
C LYS A 2 8.51 9.91 4.48
N GLY A 3 8.25 9.60 5.76
CA GLY A 3 8.54 8.28 6.32
C GLY A 3 7.82 7.11 5.63
N ALA A 4 6.62 7.34 5.08
CA ALA A 4 5.88 6.30 4.34
C ALA A 4 6.56 5.96 3.00
N ALA A 5 7.05 6.97 2.29
CA ALA A 5 7.82 6.75 1.06
C ALA A 5 9.17 6.09 1.35
N GLU A 6 9.85 6.49 2.44
CA GLU A 6 11.14 5.94 2.83
C GLU A 6 11.05 4.46 3.21
N ILE A 7 10.03 4.04 3.96
CA ILE A 7 9.86 2.61 4.31
C ILE A 7 9.54 1.75 3.09
N LEU A 8 8.67 2.25 2.19
CA LEU A 8 8.40 1.57 0.92
C LEU A 8 9.66 1.47 0.06
N LYS A 9 10.49 2.52 0.01
CA LYS A 9 11.72 2.51 -0.77
C LYS A 9 12.74 1.50 -0.21
N LYS A 10 12.90 1.45 1.10
CA LYS A 10 13.77 0.47 1.77
C LYS A 10 13.30 -0.97 1.52
N PHE A 11 12.00 -1.22 1.57
CA PHE A 11 11.42 -2.52 1.27
C PHE A 11 11.61 -2.89 -0.21
N GLU A 12 11.35 -1.97 -1.14
CA GLU A 12 11.54 -2.16 -2.58
C GLU A 12 12.98 -2.51 -2.95
N GLN A 13 13.95 -1.87 -2.31
CA GLN A 13 15.38 -2.10 -2.52
C GLN A 13 15.87 -3.48 -2.07
N LYS A 14 15.05 -4.25 -1.31
CA LYS A 14 15.39 -5.61 -0.83
C LYS A 14 16.67 -5.68 0.00
N THR A 15 17.05 -4.58 0.67
CA THR A 15 18.30 -4.49 1.45
C THR A 15 18.12 -4.71 2.96
N GLN A 16 16.87 -4.81 3.43
CA GLN A 16 16.56 -4.85 4.88
C GLN A 16 16.24 -6.24 5.40
N LEU A 17 15.91 -7.18 4.51
CA LEU A 17 15.45 -8.53 4.84
C LEU A 17 16.27 -9.56 4.07
N SER A 18 16.31 -10.80 4.59
CA SER A 18 16.78 -11.94 3.79
C SER A 18 15.88 -12.14 2.57
N GLU A 19 16.38 -12.79 1.53
CA GLU A 19 15.61 -13.06 0.31
C GLU A 19 14.30 -13.81 0.60
N THR A 20 14.35 -14.80 1.50
CA THR A 20 13.15 -15.57 1.91
C THR A 20 12.12 -14.68 2.60
N SER A 21 12.54 -13.82 3.53
CA SER A 21 11.63 -12.91 4.23
C SER A 21 11.07 -11.83 3.31
N GLN A 22 11.90 -11.32 2.40
CA GLN A 22 11.49 -10.35 1.38
C GLN A 22 10.42 -10.95 0.46
N ALA A 23 10.63 -12.18 -0.02
CA ALA A 23 9.68 -12.89 -0.87
C ALA A 23 8.35 -13.17 -0.13
N LEU A 24 8.43 -13.56 1.14
CA LEU A 24 7.25 -13.83 1.96
C LEU A 24 6.42 -12.56 2.22
N LEU A 25 7.07 -11.47 2.60
CA LEU A 25 6.40 -10.19 2.83
C LEU A 25 5.79 -9.64 1.54
N TRP A 26 6.52 -9.71 0.42
CA TRP A 26 6.00 -9.33 -0.89
C TRP A 26 4.74 -10.13 -1.24
N LYS A 27 4.78 -11.46 -1.08
CA LYS A 27 3.64 -12.35 -1.31
C LYS A 27 2.42 -11.91 -0.51
N TRP A 28 2.55 -11.72 0.81
CA TRP A 28 1.43 -11.29 1.64
C TRP A 28 0.87 -9.91 1.27
N MET A 29 1.73 -8.97 0.89
CA MET A 29 1.30 -7.64 0.45
C MET A 29 0.57 -7.67 -0.90
N VAL A 30 0.97 -8.55 -1.83
CA VAL A 30 0.27 -8.75 -3.12
C VAL A 30 -1.07 -9.48 -2.91
N GLU A 31 -1.09 -10.49 -2.04
CA GLU A 31 -2.28 -11.32 -1.75
C GLU A 31 -3.29 -10.62 -0.82
N THR A 32 -3.03 -9.37 -0.42
CA THR A 32 -3.92 -8.61 0.46
C THR A 32 -5.30 -8.42 -0.19
N THR A 33 -6.34 -8.86 0.53
CA THR A 33 -7.74 -8.78 0.10
C THR A 33 -8.44 -7.51 0.57
N THR A 34 -7.92 -6.82 1.59
CA THR A 34 -8.50 -5.57 2.09
C THR A 34 -8.31 -4.41 1.10
N GLY A 35 -9.26 -3.47 1.07
CA GLY A 35 -9.17 -2.25 0.26
C GLY A 35 -9.08 -2.47 -1.25
N PRO A 36 -9.90 -3.35 -1.87
CA PRO A 36 -9.87 -3.56 -3.32
C PRO A 36 -10.13 -2.27 -4.11
N GLU A 37 -10.97 -1.37 -3.58
CA GLU A 37 -11.32 -0.09 -4.21
C GLU A 37 -10.36 1.08 -3.87
N ARG A 38 -9.20 0.79 -3.26
CA ARG A 38 -8.21 1.83 -2.89
C ARG A 38 -7.15 2.00 -3.96
N LEU A 39 -5.87 1.74 -3.67
CA LEU A 39 -4.82 1.87 -4.69
C LEU A 39 -5.09 1.01 -5.93
N LYS A 40 -5.76 -0.13 -5.77
CA LYS A 40 -6.13 -1.03 -6.86
C LYS A 40 -7.37 -0.58 -7.65
N GLY A 41 -8.22 0.27 -7.08
CA GLY A 41 -9.62 0.43 -7.50
C GLY A 41 -9.83 0.91 -8.94
N LEU A 42 -8.90 1.71 -9.46
CA LEU A 42 -8.98 2.25 -10.84
C LEU A 42 -7.80 1.84 -11.72
N LEU A 43 -7.00 0.87 -11.28
CA LEU A 43 -5.92 0.33 -12.11
C LEU A 43 -6.45 -0.74 -13.07
N PRO A 44 -5.77 -0.97 -14.21
CA PRO A 44 -6.10 -2.09 -15.09
C PRO A 44 -6.13 -3.42 -14.32
N ALA A 45 -7.10 -4.28 -14.66
CA ALA A 45 -7.20 -5.60 -14.04
C ALA A 45 -5.89 -6.40 -14.20
N GLY A 46 -5.49 -7.07 -13.13
CA GLY A 46 -4.23 -7.83 -13.10
C GLY A 46 -2.99 -6.98 -12.79
N THR A 47 -3.10 -5.66 -12.61
CA THR A 47 -1.98 -4.84 -12.14
C THR A 47 -1.49 -5.37 -10.78
N VAL A 48 -0.20 -5.68 -10.68
CA VAL A 48 0.40 -6.17 -9.43
C VAL A 48 0.57 -5.01 -8.46
N VAL A 49 -0.09 -5.11 -7.31
CA VAL A 49 -0.03 -4.11 -6.25
C VAL A 49 0.29 -4.80 -4.92
N ALA A 50 1.52 -4.60 -4.43
CA ALA A 50 1.92 -5.02 -3.09
C ALA A 50 1.59 -3.88 -2.11
N HIS A 51 0.52 -4.00 -1.31
CA HIS A 51 0.05 -2.91 -0.48
C HIS A 51 -0.37 -3.33 0.92
N LYS A 52 -0.57 -2.31 1.78
CA LYS A 52 -1.18 -2.48 3.09
C LYS A 52 -2.15 -1.34 3.38
N THR A 53 -3.36 -1.73 3.79
CA THR A 53 -4.43 -0.83 4.17
C THR A 53 -4.40 -0.46 5.66
N GLY A 54 -5.02 0.68 6.01
CA GLY A 54 -5.42 1.03 7.37
C GLY A 54 -6.76 1.78 7.36
N THR A 55 -7.62 1.51 8.34
CA THR A 55 -8.94 2.17 8.45
C THR A 55 -9.30 2.34 9.92
N SER A 56 -9.72 3.53 10.33
CA SER A 56 -10.33 3.74 11.65
C SER A 56 -11.83 3.50 11.58
N GLY A 57 -12.47 3.37 12.76
CA GLY A 57 -13.92 3.54 12.85
C GLY A 57 -14.33 5.01 12.71
N ILE A 58 -15.64 5.23 12.70
CA ILE A 58 -16.25 6.56 12.74
C ILE A 58 -16.44 6.98 14.20
N LYS A 59 -16.01 8.18 14.56
CA LYS A 59 -16.25 8.80 15.88
C LYS A 59 -16.63 10.26 15.69
N ALA A 60 -17.71 10.69 16.34
CA ALA A 60 -18.25 12.05 16.24
C ALA A 60 -18.40 12.54 14.78
N GLY A 61 -18.93 11.67 13.90
CA GLY A 61 -19.15 11.99 12.49
C GLY A 61 -17.87 12.11 11.66
N LYS A 62 -16.72 11.59 12.14
CA LYS A 62 -15.47 11.59 11.37
C LYS A 62 -14.80 10.23 11.33
N THR A 63 -14.23 9.91 10.18
CA THR A 63 -13.25 8.83 10.00
C THR A 63 -11.86 9.41 10.13
N ALA A 64 -11.17 9.09 11.23
CA ALA A 64 -9.84 9.62 11.53
C ALA A 64 -8.78 9.19 10.49
N ALA A 65 -8.90 7.97 9.93
CA ALA A 65 -7.95 7.45 8.97
C ALA A 65 -8.58 6.47 7.96
N THR A 66 -8.37 6.73 6.67
CA THR A 66 -8.58 5.79 5.57
C THR A 66 -7.32 5.82 4.70
N ASN A 67 -6.43 4.84 4.91
CA ASN A 67 -5.08 4.84 4.37
C ASN A 67 -4.83 3.64 3.48
N ASP A 68 -3.99 3.82 2.47
CA ASP A 68 -3.42 2.71 1.70
C ASP A 68 -2.05 3.12 1.14
N LEU A 69 -1.08 2.22 1.26
CA LEU A 69 0.29 2.45 0.85
C LEU A 69 0.89 1.17 0.27
N GLY A 70 1.69 1.30 -0.79
CA GLY A 70 2.18 0.14 -1.51
C GLY A 70 3.08 0.45 -2.70
N ILE A 71 3.43 -0.64 -3.38
CA ILE A 71 4.26 -0.68 -4.58
C ILE A 71 3.39 -1.19 -5.72
N ILE A 72 3.25 -0.39 -6.76
CA ILE A 72 2.57 -0.74 -8.01
C ILE A 72 3.64 -1.11 -9.02
N LEU A 73 3.53 -2.27 -9.67
CA LEU A 73 4.39 -2.59 -10.81
C LEU A 73 3.82 -1.94 -12.07
N LEU A 74 4.61 -1.08 -12.70
CA LEU A 74 4.31 -0.52 -14.01
C LEU A 74 4.39 -1.60 -15.10
N PRO A 75 3.83 -1.37 -16.31
CA PRO A 75 3.91 -2.34 -17.41
C PRO A 75 5.33 -2.73 -17.81
N ASP A 76 6.32 -1.87 -17.57
CA ASP A 76 7.74 -2.13 -17.82
C ASP A 76 8.47 -2.84 -16.65
N GLY A 77 7.72 -3.24 -15.62
CA GLY A 77 8.23 -3.90 -14.42
C GLY A 77 8.88 -2.97 -13.39
N ARG A 78 9.01 -1.67 -13.66
CA ARG A 78 9.55 -0.73 -12.67
C ARG A 78 8.55 -0.48 -11.54
N PRO A 79 9.03 -0.30 -10.30
CA PRO A 79 8.17 -0.04 -9.17
C PRO A 79 7.77 1.45 -9.08
N LEU A 80 6.49 1.71 -8.88
CA LEU A 80 5.93 2.99 -8.49
C LEU A 80 5.50 2.91 -7.01
N LEU A 81 6.09 3.75 -6.16
CA LEU A 81 5.77 3.82 -4.73
C LEU A 81 4.66 4.85 -4.50
N VAL A 82 3.55 4.43 -3.90
CA VAL A 82 2.41 5.30 -3.62
C VAL A 82 1.97 5.13 -2.17
N ALA A 83 1.67 6.24 -1.50
CA ALA A 83 1.11 6.23 -0.16
C ALA A 83 0.07 7.35 -0.04
N VAL A 84 -1.17 6.96 0.27
CA VAL A 84 -2.31 7.88 0.40
C VAL A 84 -2.88 7.76 1.81
N PHE A 85 -3.10 8.91 2.44
CA PHE A 85 -3.67 9.03 3.78
C PHE A 85 -4.81 10.03 3.75
N VAL A 86 -6.05 9.54 3.87
CA VAL A 86 -7.22 10.40 4.07
C VAL A 86 -7.44 10.50 5.58
N LYS A 87 -7.35 11.73 6.10
CA LYS A 87 -7.35 12.00 7.55
C LYS A 87 -8.54 12.90 7.93
N ASP A 88 -9.16 12.60 9.07
CA ASP A 88 -10.24 13.40 9.69
C ASP A 88 -11.37 13.75 8.71
N SER A 89 -11.73 12.79 7.85
CA SER A 89 -12.81 12.95 6.86
C SER A 89 -14.16 12.93 7.54
N ALA A 90 -15.06 13.81 7.13
CA ALA A 90 -16.42 13.87 7.62
C ALA A 90 -17.42 13.02 6.81
N GLU A 91 -16.97 12.42 5.68
CA GLU A 91 -17.77 11.71 4.66
C GLU A 91 -19.26 12.08 4.56
#